data_AF-A0A9X7KX15-F1
#
_entry.id   AF-A0A9X7KX15-F1
#
_cell.length_a   1.000
_cell.length_b   1.000
_cell.length_c   1.000
_cell.angle_alpha   90.00
_cell.angle_beta   90.00
_cell.angle_gamma   90.00
#
_symmetry.space_group_name_H-M   'P 1'
#
loop_
_entity.id
_entity.type
_entity.pdbx_description
1 polymer ?
#
loop_
_entity_poly.entity_id
_entity_poly.type
_entity_poly.pdbx_seq_one_letter_code
_entity_poly.pdbx_strand_id
1 'polypeptide(L)'
;MSNIVTAKIYGPAQKMRFLPYAFAEFYLQAENYVCSFMKKYAVGYDGGCWEYITYENGACAFIAPDGYQLTLPNYFDEPVSAKEAGIIVALYAYSHFCCVAFERGWQRVNETMAERYHTLRDFTETLPPESQSRIFRAID
;
A
#
# COMPACT_ATOMS: atom_id res chain seq x y z
N MET A 1 -17.77 -17.61 -5.26
CA MET A 1 -18.42 -16.32 -5.54
C MET A 1 -17.31 -15.31 -5.79
N SER A 2 -17.11 -14.92 -7.03
CA SER A 2 -16.16 -13.87 -7.41
C SER A 2 -16.69 -12.54 -6.90
N ASN A 3 -16.17 -12.07 -5.76
CA ASN A 3 -16.37 -10.68 -5.34
C ASN A 3 -15.71 -9.80 -6.41
N ILE A 4 -16.50 -9.29 -7.34
CA ILE A 4 -16.10 -8.18 -8.18
C ILE A 4 -16.06 -6.99 -7.23
N VAL A 5 -14.90 -6.77 -6.62
CA VAL A 5 -14.66 -5.58 -5.82
C VAL A 5 -14.69 -4.42 -6.82
N THR A 6 -15.76 -3.62 -6.81
CA THR A 6 -15.77 -2.39 -7.59
C THR A 6 -14.65 -1.51 -7.04
N ALA A 7 -13.69 -1.19 -7.88
CA ALA A 7 -12.56 -0.38 -7.52
C ALA A 7 -12.53 0.85 -8.40
N LYS A 8 -12.27 2.00 -7.79
CA LYS A 8 -12.03 3.23 -8.54
C LYS A 8 -10.52 3.37 -8.73
N ILE A 9 -10.09 3.12 -9.96
CA ILE A 9 -8.70 3.29 -10.38
C ILE A 9 -8.53 4.72 -10.86
N TYR A 10 -7.49 5.36 -10.36
CA TYR A 10 -7.12 6.72 -10.65
C TYR A 10 -5.76 6.72 -11.32
N GLY A 11 -5.68 7.38 -12.47
CA GLY A 11 -4.40 7.62 -13.13
C GLY A 11 -3.57 8.69 -12.40
N PRO A 12 -2.34 8.97 -12.88
CA PRO A 12 -1.42 9.91 -12.25
C PRO A 12 -1.99 11.32 -12.03
N ALA A 13 -2.86 11.79 -12.91
CA ALA A 13 -3.48 13.11 -12.82
C ALA A 13 -4.40 13.28 -11.60
N GLN A 14 -5.00 12.19 -11.08
CA GLN A 14 -5.93 12.25 -9.95
C GLN A 14 -5.25 12.01 -8.59
N LYS A 15 -3.92 11.82 -8.57
CA LYS A 15 -3.08 11.74 -7.37
C LYS A 15 -3.33 12.88 -6.37
N MET A 16 -3.59 14.10 -6.85
CA MET A 16 -3.88 15.27 -6.02
C MET A 16 -5.09 15.09 -5.11
N ARG A 17 -6.01 14.17 -5.45
CA ARG A 17 -7.17 13.84 -4.62
C ARG A 17 -6.92 12.58 -3.79
N PHE A 18 -6.23 11.59 -4.36
CA PHE A 18 -5.99 10.31 -3.69
C PHE A 18 -5.05 10.43 -2.49
N LEU A 19 -3.87 11.05 -2.64
CA LEU A 19 -2.87 11.03 -1.56
C LEU A 19 -3.36 11.74 -0.28
N PRO A 20 -3.97 12.95 -0.35
CA PRO A 20 -4.55 13.57 0.84
C PRO A 20 -5.66 12.73 1.47
N TYR A 21 -6.46 12.02 0.66
CA TYR A 21 -7.52 11.14 1.16
C TYR A 21 -6.96 9.90 1.88
N ALA A 22 -5.93 9.26 1.31
CA ALA A 22 -5.36 8.03 1.83
C ALA A 22 -4.40 8.27 3.01
N PHE A 23 -3.60 9.33 2.99
CA PHE A 23 -2.49 9.55 3.94
C PHE A 23 -2.64 10.78 4.84
N ALA A 24 -3.79 11.48 4.77
CA ALA A 24 -4.06 12.68 5.58
C ALA A 24 -2.88 13.67 5.48
N GLU A 25 -2.31 14.12 6.61
CA GLU A 25 -1.21 15.08 6.70
C GLU A 25 0.13 14.55 6.14
N PHE A 26 0.26 13.24 5.92
CA PHE A 26 1.48 12.63 5.37
C PHE A 26 1.49 12.50 3.84
N TYR A 27 0.49 13.04 3.14
CA TYR A 27 0.33 12.87 1.69
C TYR A 27 1.58 13.24 0.85
N LEU A 28 2.36 14.25 1.27
CA LEU A 28 3.61 14.63 0.59
C LEU A 28 4.75 13.64 0.84
N GLN A 29 4.78 13.04 2.04
CA GLN A 29 5.78 12.07 2.44
C GLN A 29 5.46 10.67 1.92
N ALA A 30 4.18 10.35 1.75
CA ALA A 30 3.71 9.03 1.39
C ALA A 30 4.24 8.56 0.04
N GLU A 31 4.22 9.42 -0.98
CA GLU A 31 4.78 9.05 -2.28
C GLU A 31 6.30 8.82 -2.20
N ASN A 32 7.02 9.70 -1.51
CA ASN A 32 8.46 9.53 -1.33
C ASN A 32 8.78 8.24 -0.59
N TYR A 33 7.97 7.88 0.41
CA TYR A 33 8.09 6.62 1.13
C TYR A 33 7.88 5.42 0.19
N VAL A 34 6.78 5.40 -0.57
CA VAL A 34 6.46 4.30 -1.51
C VAL A 34 7.57 4.11 -2.53
N CYS A 35 8.03 5.19 -3.17
CA CYS A 35 9.12 5.13 -4.13
C CYS A 35 10.45 4.67 -3.50
N SER A 36 10.76 5.14 -2.29
CA SER A 36 12.00 4.77 -1.60
C SER A 36 11.99 3.32 -1.11
N PHE A 37 10.83 2.85 -0.64
CA PHE A 37 10.61 1.45 -0.27
C PHE A 37 10.85 0.54 -1.47
N MET A 38 10.24 0.85 -2.61
CA MET A 38 10.38 0.04 -3.83
C MET A 38 11.81 0.08 -4.36
N LYS A 39 12.48 1.24 -4.38
CA LYS A 39 13.91 1.31 -4.75
C LYS A 39 14.82 0.47 -3.86
N LYS A 40 14.45 0.29 -2.59
CA LYS A 40 15.25 -0.44 -1.61
C LYS A 40 15.03 -1.95 -1.71
N TYR A 41 13.79 -2.37 -1.93
CA TYR A 41 13.41 -3.78 -1.75
C TYR A 41 12.94 -4.48 -3.02
N ALA A 42 12.59 -3.75 -4.08
CA ALA A 42 12.18 -4.34 -5.35
C ALA A 42 13.37 -4.43 -6.31
N VAL A 43 13.72 -5.65 -6.70
CA VAL A 43 14.83 -5.90 -7.63
C VAL A 43 14.49 -5.31 -8.99
N GLY A 44 15.37 -4.44 -9.49
CA GLY A 44 15.22 -3.82 -10.81
C GLY A 44 14.21 -2.67 -10.88
N TYR A 45 13.65 -2.21 -9.75
CA TYR A 45 12.75 -1.07 -9.74
C TYR A 45 13.47 0.25 -10.05
N ASP A 46 13.09 0.89 -11.16
CA ASP A 46 13.64 2.16 -11.63
C ASP A 46 12.63 3.33 -11.55
N GLY A 47 11.40 3.07 -11.11
CA GLY A 47 10.32 4.04 -11.05
C GLY A 47 9.14 3.61 -11.92
N GLY A 48 8.40 4.58 -12.44
CA GLY A 48 7.30 4.36 -13.37
C GLY A 48 5.99 5.01 -12.94
N CYS A 49 4.94 4.81 -13.75
CA CYS A 49 3.61 5.35 -13.51
C CYS A 49 2.83 4.43 -12.57
N TRP A 50 2.57 4.89 -11.35
CA TRP A 50 1.70 4.21 -10.40
C TRP A 50 0.24 4.53 -10.69
N GLU A 51 -0.62 3.53 -10.52
CA GLU A 51 -2.06 3.75 -10.43
C GLU A 51 -2.48 3.73 -8.95
N TYR A 52 -3.52 4.50 -8.64
CA TYR A 52 -4.05 4.58 -7.29
C TYR A 52 -5.42 3.94 -7.26
N ILE A 53 -5.69 3.14 -6.23
CA ILE A 53 -6.92 2.36 -6.16
C ILE A 53 -7.62 2.60 -4.82
N THR A 54 -8.91 2.95 -4.90
CA THR A 54 -9.81 2.95 -3.75
C THR A 54 -10.87 1.88 -3.96
N TYR A 55 -11.01 0.99 -2.99
CA TYR A 55 -12.00 -0.08 -2.98
C TYR A 55 -13.29 0.36 -2.29
N GLU A 56 -14.40 -0.33 -2.54
CA GLU A 56 -15.71 -0.02 -1.95
C GLU A 56 -15.71 0.01 -0.41
N ASN A 57 -14.92 -0.85 0.23
CA ASN A 57 -14.79 -0.87 1.69
C ASN A 57 -13.94 0.31 2.24
N GLY A 58 -13.52 1.24 1.38
CA GLY A 58 -12.68 2.38 1.75
C GLY A 58 -11.18 2.07 1.80
N ALA A 59 -10.76 0.83 1.54
CA ALA A 59 -9.34 0.49 1.45
C ALA A 59 -8.68 1.29 0.32
N CYS A 60 -7.49 1.81 0.61
CA CYS A 60 -6.70 2.58 -0.34
C CYS A 60 -5.35 1.91 -0.53
N ALA A 61 -5.00 1.62 -1.77
CA ALA A 61 -3.72 1.03 -2.13
C ALA A 61 -3.18 1.64 -3.43
N PHE A 62 -2.08 1.08 -3.89
CA PHE A 62 -1.48 1.42 -5.17
C PHE A 62 -1.46 0.19 -6.08
N ILE A 63 -1.19 0.43 -7.37
CA ILE A 63 -0.79 -0.59 -8.33
C ILE A 63 0.58 -0.14 -8.84
N ALA A 64 1.59 -1.00 -8.65
CA ALA A 64 2.94 -0.72 -9.11
C ALA A 64 3.02 -0.74 -10.64
N PRO A 65 4.06 -0.14 -11.26
CA PRO A 65 4.19 -0.10 -12.72
C PRO A 65 4.32 -1.48 -13.38
N ASP A 66 4.81 -2.48 -12.64
CA ASP A 66 4.99 -3.87 -13.08
C ASP A 66 4.99 -4.80 -11.85
N GLY A 67 5.13 -6.12 -12.06
CA GLY A 67 5.51 -7.08 -11.03
C GLY A 67 7.00 -7.00 -10.71
N TYR A 68 7.35 -7.35 -9.47
CA TYR A 68 8.73 -7.26 -8.97
C TYR A 68 9.09 -8.45 -8.09
N GLN A 69 10.37 -8.81 -8.04
CA GLN A 69 10.90 -9.60 -6.93
C GLN A 69 11.09 -8.67 -5.74
N LEU A 70 10.38 -8.92 -4.63
CA LEU A 70 10.58 -8.17 -3.39
C LEU A 70 11.43 -8.97 -2.42
N THR A 71 12.50 -8.34 -1.92
CA THR A 71 13.36 -8.88 -0.86
C THR A 71 13.23 -8.00 0.39
N LEU A 72 12.48 -8.46 1.39
CA LEU A 72 12.14 -7.69 2.59
C LEU A 72 12.92 -8.17 3.83
N PRO A 73 13.01 -7.34 4.90
CA PRO A 73 13.79 -7.68 6.09
C PRO A 73 13.29 -8.91 6.86
N ASN A 74 12.03 -9.32 6.67
CA ASN A 74 11.42 -10.48 7.33
C ASN A 74 11.67 -11.80 6.58
N TYR A 75 12.74 -11.89 5.79
CA TYR A 75 13.10 -13.05 4.96
C TYR A 75 12.13 -13.35 3.82
N PHE A 76 11.20 -12.45 3.51
CA PHE A 76 10.40 -12.55 2.30
C PHE A 76 11.28 -12.24 1.09
N ASP A 77 11.40 -13.19 0.16
CA ASP A 77 12.14 -13.04 -1.10
C ASP A 77 11.40 -13.76 -2.23
N GLU A 78 10.39 -13.10 -2.79
CA GLU A 78 9.49 -13.69 -3.77
C GLU A 78 9.01 -12.72 -4.84
N PRO A 79 8.63 -13.23 -6.03
CA PRO A 79 7.99 -12.42 -7.05
C PRO A 79 6.58 -12.05 -6.61
N VAL A 80 6.19 -10.81 -6.83
CA VAL A 80 4.84 -10.30 -6.58
C VAL A 80 4.32 -9.63 -7.85
N SER A 81 3.03 -9.71 -8.09
CA SER A 81 2.35 -8.92 -9.11
C SER A 81 2.36 -7.43 -8.77
N ALA A 82 2.10 -6.59 -9.78
CA ALA A 82 1.96 -5.14 -9.62
C ALA A 82 0.98 -4.73 -8.51
N LYS A 83 -0.15 -5.43 -8.42
CA LYS A 83 -1.18 -5.19 -7.41
C LYS A 83 -0.71 -5.61 -6.01
N GLU A 84 -0.07 -6.77 -5.90
CA GLU A 84 0.47 -7.24 -4.61
C GLU A 84 1.58 -6.32 -4.10
N ALA A 85 2.53 -5.92 -4.95
CA ALA A 85 3.56 -4.94 -4.61
C ALA A 85 2.95 -3.64 -4.06
N GLY A 86 1.94 -3.13 -4.76
CA GLY A 86 1.24 -1.91 -4.37
C GLY A 86 0.45 -2.01 -3.06
N ILE A 87 -0.12 -3.17 -2.75
CA ILE A 87 -0.78 -3.43 -1.45
C ILE A 87 0.26 -3.55 -0.33
N ILE A 88 1.33 -4.31 -0.55
CA ILE A 88 2.40 -4.52 0.43
C ILE A 88 3.02 -3.17 0.83
N VAL A 89 3.43 -2.35 -0.15
CA VAL A 89 4.04 -1.06 0.15
C VAL A 89 3.06 -0.09 0.83
N ALA A 90 1.77 -0.14 0.50
CA ALA A 90 0.75 0.66 1.18
C ALA A 90 0.60 0.26 2.66
N LEU A 91 0.58 -1.03 2.97
CA LEU A 91 0.53 -1.54 4.35
C LEU A 91 1.76 -1.10 5.15
N TYR A 92 2.96 -1.23 4.57
CA TYR A 92 4.18 -0.70 5.20
C TYR A 92 4.13 0.81 5.41
N ALA A 93 3.58 1.57 4.45
CA ALA A 93 3.46 3.01 4.57
C ALA A 93 2.50 3.41 5.70
N TYR A 94 1.31 2.80 5.79
CA TYR A 94 0.37 3.07 6.88
C TYR A 94 0.95 2.72 8.24
N SER A 95 1.62 1.56 8.37
CA SER A 95 2.29 1.17 9.61
C SER A 95 3.38 2.17 10.00
N HIS A 96 4.24 2.57 9.06
CA HIS A 96 5.28 3.57 9.30
C HIS A 96 4.69 4.91 9.76
N PHE A 97 3.70 5.45 9.04
CA PHE A 97 3.10 6.73 9.38
C PHE A 97 2.25 6.69 10.65
N CYS A 98 1.69 5.52 11.00
CA CYS A 98 1.08 5.29 12.30
C CYS A 98 2.10 5.51 13.43
N CYS A 99 3.29 4.90 13.34
CA CYS A 99 4.38 5.11 14.30
C CYS A 99 4.84 6.57 14.33
N VAL A 100 5.07 7.20 13.17
CA VAL A 100 5.49 8.60 13.09
C VAL A 100 4.45 9.55 13.71
N ALA A 101 3.15 9.31 13.48
CA ALA A 101 2.09 10.11 14.10
C ALA A 101 2.06 9.93 15.62
N PHE A 102 2.25 8.70 16.11
CA PHE A 102 2.31 8.40 17.54
C PHE A 102 3.46 9.16 18.22
N GLU A 103 4.67 9.09 17.66
CA GLU A 103 5.85 9.79 18.17
C GLU A 103 5.67 11.31 18.21
N ARG A 104 4.88 11.87 17.29
CA ARG A 104 4.56 13.31 17.22
C ARG A 104 3.39 13.73 18.10
N GLY A 105 2.71 12.80 18.77
CA GLY A 105 1.49 13.08 19.52
C GLY A 105 0.28 13.46 18.63
N TRP A 106 0.31 13.11 17.35
CA TRP A 106 -0.77 13.40 16.40
C TRP A 106 -1.85 12.32 16.47
N GLN A 107 -2.59 12.29 17.57
CA GLN A 107 -3.53 11.20 17.89
C GLN A 107 -4.53 10.91 16.76
N ARG A 108 -5.18 11.95 16.22
CA ARG A 108 -6.16 11.79 15.12
C ARG A 108 -5.53 11.17 13.87
N VAL A 109 -4.31 11.57 13.54
CA VAL A 109 -3.59 11.05 12.36
C VAL A 109 -3.15 9.62 12.59
N ASN A 110 -2.69 9.30 13.81
CA ASN A 110 -2.35 7.93 14.22
C ASN A 110 -3.56 6.99 14.07
N GLU A 111 -4.72 7.37 14.61
CA GLU A 111 -5.96 6.62 14.47
C GLU A 111 -6.36 6.44 13.00
N THR A 112 -6.24 7.51 12.19
CA THR A 112 -6.52 7.44 10.75
C THR A 112 -5.58 6.44 10.05
N MET A 113 -4.28 6.46 10.32
CA MET A 113 -3.33 5.54 9.68
C MET A 113 -3.54 4.09 10.14
N ALA A 114 -3.87 3.87 11.42
CA ALA A 114 -4.23 2.56 11.93
C ALA A 114 -5.51 2.02 11.25
N GLU A 115 -6.54 2.84 11.12
CA GLU A 115 -7.77 2.47 10.40
C GLU A 115 -7.46 2.10 8.95
N ARG A 116 -6.68 2.92 8.22
CA ARG A 116 -6.28 2.62 6.84
C ARG A 116 -5.53 1.31 6.72
N TYR A 117 -4.62 1.02 7.67
CA TYR A 117 -3.90 -0.26 7.72
C TYR A 117 -4.88 -1.42 7.87
N HIS A 118 -5.77 -1.38 8.87
CA HIS A 118 -6.72 -2.45 9.13
C HIS A 118 -7.71 -2.64 7.99
N THR A 119 -8.27 -1.56 7.44
CA THR A 119 -9.20 -1.65 6.29
C THR A 119 -8.54 -2.28 5.06
N LEU A 120 -7.28 -1.92 4.77
CA LEU A 120 -6.55 -2.54 3.67
C LEU A 120 -6.16 -3.99 3.97
N ARG A 121 -5.78 -4.30 5.21
CA ARG A 121 -5.48 -5.66 5.65
C ARG A 121 -6.70 -6.57 5.51
N ASP A 122 -7.87 -6.13 5.98
CA ASP A 122 -9.13 -6.89 5.87
C ASP A 122 -9.54 -7.08 4.40
N PHE A 123 -9.28 -6.08 3.56
CA PHE A 123 -9.45 -6.22 2.12
C PHE A 123 -8.61 -7.37 1.54
N THR A 124 -7.39 -7.58 2.02
CA THR A 124 -6.53 -8.67 1.52
C THR A 124 -7.11 -10.07 1.75
N GLU A 125 -7.98 -10.23 2.75
CA GLU A 125 -8.67 -11.50 3.02
C GLU A 125 -9.72 -11.84 1.93
N THR A 126 -10.10 -10.87 1.11
CA THR A 126 -11.03 -11.06 -0.02
C THR A 126 -10.33 -11.46 -1.32
N LEU A 127 -9.00 -11.41 -1.35
CA LEU A 127 -8.19 -11.75 -2.52
C LEU A 127 -8.06 -13.28 -2.69
N PRO A 128 -7.62 -13.76 -3.87
CA PRO A 128 -7.30 -15.17 -4.05
C PRO A 128 -6.30 -15.67 -2.99
N PRO A 129 -6.41 -16.94 -2.54
CA PRO A 129 -5.59 -17.46 -1.44
C PRO A 129 -4.07 -17.33 -1.65
N GLU A 130 -3.60 -17.45 -2.89
CA GLU A 130 -2.18 -17.26 -3.22
C GLU A 130 -1.71 -15.82 -2.96
N SER A 131 -2.47 -14.83 -3.42
CA SER A 131 -2.17 -13.42 -3.19
C SER A 131 -2.30 -13.05 -1.71
N GLN A 132 -3.34 -13.56 -1.05
CA GLN A 132 -3.54 -13.38 0.39
C GLN A 132 -2.32 -13.89 1.18
N SER A 133 -1.91 -15.14 0.93
CA SER A 133 -0.77 -15.76 1.62
C SER A 133 0.53 -14.99 1.37
N ARG A 134 0.78 -14.59 0.12
CA ARG A 134 1.97 -13.83 -0.27
C ARG A 134 2.03 -12.46 0.41
N ILE A 135 0.92 -11.72 0.42
CA ILE A 135 0.85 -10.41 1.07
C ILE A 135 1.03 -10.53 2.58
N PHE A 136 0.37 -11.50 3.24
CA PHE A 136 0.52 -11.67 4.69
C PHE A 136 1.95 -12.05 5.11
N ARG A 137 2.62 -12.94 4.35
CA ARG A 137 4.02 -13.26 4.61
C ARG A 137 4.97 -12.07 4.37
N ALA A 138 4.62 -11.17 3.46
CA ALA A 138 5.41 -9.98 3.20
C ALA A 138 5.29 -8.93 4.32
N ILE A 139 4.22 -8.92 5.12
CA ILE A 139 3.98 -7.91 6.17
C ILE A 139 4.10 -8.44 7.60
N ASP A 140 4.47 -9.72 7.76
CA ASP A 140 4.75 -10.36 9.05
C ASP A 140 5.98 -9.73 9.74
#